data_AF-A0A3M8FQX4-F1
#
_entry.id   AF-A0A3M8FQX4-F1
#
_cell.length_a   1.000
_cell.length_b   1.000
_cell.length_c   1.000
_cell.angle_alpha   90.00
_cell.angle_beta   90.00
_cell.angle_gamma   90.00
#
_symmetry.space_group_name_H-M   'P 1'
#
loop_
_entity.id
_entity.type
_entity.pdbx_description
1 polymer ?
#
loop_
_entity_poly.entity_id
_entity_poly.type
_entity_poly.pdbx_seq_one_letter_code
_entity_poly.pdbx_strand_id
1 'polypeptide(L)'
;MRPPLLIHLHIPKNAGTSLSRAIKLKMLGLNPLNWLHHTDVLGKYNVHPWDKRYDLINNNPATAKRARFFEAHAGFGMHERLPSPHAYLTVIREPIDRALSIYHYLAQTGERDPNDTLRQFIERPDPVGRVWHTDNAQVRYLTGEHGVIDARPREDCDQAMLDKAIRRLRNDIDHLMVQNRFDEGMIVLAHELGWGELLYSKSNVTKKRAKLEGVEESALECMRQFNRLDAKLYDVAQELFAERVERVASARGRPMSELLDSYRSRLTKHAKRSAPVYAIIPRVRRIRESIQSKRGGER
;
A
#
# COMPACT_ATOMS: atom_id res chain seq x y z
N MET A 1 20.56 -12.63 15.05
CA MET A 1 20.62 -11.80 13.82
C MET A 1 19.56 -10.72 13.88
N ARG A 2 19.83 -9.52 13.34
CA ARG A 2 18.85 -8.43 13.27
C ARG A 2 17.76 -8.78 12.25
N PRO A 3 16.45 -8.61 12.55
CA PRO A 3 15.41 -8.83 11.54
C PRO A 3 15.55 -7.83 10.38
N PRO A 4 15.20 -8.22 9.15
CA PRO A 4 15.28 -7.35 8.00
C PRO A 4 14.42 -6.09 8.16
N LEU A 5 14.85 -4.99 7.54
CA LEU A 5 14.03 -3.80 7.35
C LEU A 5 12.84 -4.16 6.44
N LEU A 6 11.62 -4.07 6.98
CA LEU A 6 10.41 -4.30 6.20
C LEU A 6 10.10 -3.05 5.36
N ILE A 7 10.21 -3.18 4.05
CA ILE A 7 9.94 -2.12 3.07
C ILE A 7 8.56 -2.36 2.47
N HIS A 8 7.61 -1.50 2.79
CA HIS A 8 6.31 -1.50 2.14
C HIS A 8 6.38 -0.66 0.85
N LEU A 9 6.42 -1.35 -0.29
CA LEU A 9 6.21 -0.77 -1.62
C LEU A 9 4.73 -0.39 -1.72
N HIS A 10 4.40 0.79 -1.19
CA HIS A 10 3.02 1.22 -1.03
C HIS A 10 2.51 1.79 -2.34
N ILE A 11 1.80 0.96 -3.11
CA ILE A 11 1.10 1.42 -4.30
C ILE A 11 -0.19 2.13 -3.88
N PRO A 12 -0.41 3.39 -4.33
CA PRO A 12 -1.60 4.13 -4.03
C PRO A 12 -2.92 3.37 -4.19
N LYS A 13 -3.77 3.51 -3.17
CA LYS A 13 -5.14 2.96 -3.13
C LYS A 13 -5.23 1.44 -3.12
N ASN A 14 -4.16 0.73 -2.76
CA ASN A 14 -4.15 -0.71 -2.54
C ASN A 14 -4.32 -1.11 -1.06
N ALA A 15 -5.16 -0.38 -0.30
CA ALA A 15 -5.35 -0.58 1.14
C ALA A 15 -4.09 -0.41 2.03
N GLY A 16 -2.99 0.13 1.48
CA GLY A 16 -1.73 0.25 2.20
C GLY A 16 -1.79 1.12 3.46
N THR A 17 -2.69 2.11 3.55
CA THR A 17 -2.87 2.88 4.79
C THR A 17 -3.35 2.03 5.98
N SER A 18 -4.29 1.09 5.74
CA SER A 18 -4.79 0.21 6.80
C SER A 18 -3.72 -0.78 7.24
N LEU A 19 -3.01 -1.37 6.27
CA LEU A 19 -1.90 -2.29 6.49
C LEU A 19 -0.77 -1.62 7.29
N SER A 20 -0.29 -0.48 6.81
CA SER A 20 0.78 0.26 7.48
C SER A 20 0.39 0.66 8.89
N ARG A 21 -0.84 1.13 9.12
CA ARG A 21 -1.28 1.42 10.50
C ARG A 21 -1.23 0.19 11.40
N ALA A 22 -1.70 -0.96 10.92
CA ALA A 22 -1.67 -2.20 11.67
C ALA A 22 -0.24 -2.64 12.01
N ILE A 23 0.67 -2.60 11.03
CA ILE A 23 2.09 -2.91 11.22
C ILE A 23 2.73 -1.97 12.23
N LYS A 24 2.52 -0.66 12.08
CA LYS A 24 3.08 0.35 12.97
C LYS A 24 2.62 0.15 14.41
N LEU A 25 1.31 -0.06 14.61
CA LEU A 25 0.75 -0.34 15.95
C LEU A 25 1.27 -1.65 16.53
N LYS A 26 1.40 -2.70 15.70
CA LYS A 26 1.97 -3.97 16.14
C LYS A 26 3.41 -3.80 16.59
N MET A 27 4.24 -3.12 15.80
CA MET A 27 5.64 -2.85 16.13
C MET A 27 5.79 -2.02 17.42
N LEU A 28 4.93 -1.04 17.65
CA LEU A 28 4.90 -0.27 18.91
C LEU A 28 4.51 -1.12 20.12
N GLY A 29 3.62 -2.10 19.94
CA GLY A 29 3.10 -2.95 21.03
C GLY A 29 3.98 -4.15 21.39
N LEU A 30 5.09 -4.40 20.68
CA LEU A 30 5.84 -5.65 20.83
C LEU A 30 6.75 -5.72 22.09
N ASN A 31 7.03 -4.64 22.84
CA ASN A 31 7.47 -4.64 24.27
C ASN A 31 7.82 -3.21 24.77
N PRO A 32 7.31 -2.70 25.92
CA PRO A 32 7.73 -1.43 26.51
C PRO A 32 9.18 -1.39 27.05
N LEU A 33 9.79 -2.52 27.44
CA LEU A 33 11.22 -2.61 27.80
C LEU A 33 12.14 -2.59 26.56
N ASN A 34 11.57 -2.74 25.36
CA ASN A 34 12.26 -2.50 24.09
C ASN A 34 12.22 -1.02 23.68
N TRP A 35 12.02 -0.07 24.61
CA TRP A 35 12.12 1.38 24.31
C TRP A 35 13.46 1.74 23.63
N LEU A 36 14.51 0.94 23.86
CA LEU A 36 15.81 1.00 23.17
C LEU A 36 15.82 0.43 21.73
N HIS A 37 14.81 -0.35 21.36
CA HIS A 37 14.53 -0.87 20.02
C HIS A 37 13.22 -0.32 19.44
N HIS A 38 12.77 0.86 19.87
CA HIS A 38 11.72 1.62 19.17
C HIS A 38 12.36 2.26 17.96
N THR A 39 12.43 1.41 16.97
CA THR A 39 13.06 1.59 15.68
C THR A 39 12.26 2.58 14.86
N ASP A 40 12.91 3.58 14.26
CA ASP A 40 12.26 4.66 13.53
C ASP A 40 11.24 4.08 12.53
N VAL A 41 9.97 4.19 12.90
CA VAL A 41 8.84 3.83 12.07
C VAL A 41 8.58 5.05 11.18
N LEU A 42 9.33 5.15 10.10
CA LEU A 42 9.23 6.30 9.21
C LEU A 42 8.01 6.14 8.31
N GLY A 43 6.95 6.91 8.58
CA GLY A 43 5.76 6.90 7.74
C GLY A 43 5.04 8.23 7.63
N LYS A 44 5.22 8.93 6.50
CA LYS A 44 4.17 9.58 5.69
C LYS A 44 4.75 10.22 4.41
N TYR A 45 3.91 10.26 3.38
CA TYR A 45 4.18 10.52 1.97
C TYR A 45 4.93 11.82 1.67
N ASN A 46 6.06 11.72 0.98
CA ASN A 46 6.56 12.79 0.14
C ASN A 46 6.26 12.41 -1.31
N VAL A 47 5.67 13.33 -2.05
CA VAL A 47 5.29 13.19 -3.48
C VAL A 47 6.50 13.41 -4.40
N HIS A 48 7.69 13.56 -3.81
CA HIS A 48 8.92 13.83 -4.53
C HIS A 48 9.61 12.51 -4.87
N PRO A 49 10.27 12.36 -6.03
CA PRO A 49 11.13 11.21 -6.34
C PRO A 49 12.22 10.95 -5.29
N TRP A 50 12.48 11.95 -4.42
CA TRP A 50 13.46 11.93 -3.35
C TRP A 50 12.73 12.09 -2.02
N ASP A 51 12.40 10.96 -1.39
CA ASP A 51 11.95 11.01 -0.01
C ASP A 51 13.14 11.36 0.89
N LYS A 52 13.18 12.58 1.44
CA LYS A 52 14.25 13.04 2.35
C LYS A 52 14.51 12.10 3.54
N ARG A 53 13.59 11.16 3.79
CA ARG A 53 13.74 10.07 4.75
C ARG A 53 14.82 9.05 4.35
N TYR A 54 15.12 8.87 3.06
CA TYR A 54 16.27 8.07 2.61
C TYR A 54 17.55 8.66 3.17
N ASP A 55 17.74 9.97 3.00
CA ASP A 55 18.91 10.70 3.50
C ASP A 55 18.97 10.64 5.03
N LEU A 56 17.83 10.75 5.71
CA LEU A 56 17.78 10.59 7.17
C LEU A 56 18.29 9.22 7.61
N ILE A 57 17.89 8.14 6.92
CA ILE A 57 18.35 6.80 7.27
C ILE A 57 19.82 6.62 6.92
N ASN A 58 20.25 7.01 5.72
CA ASN A 58 21.61 6.79 5.24
C ASN A 58 22.65 7.64 5.96
N ASN A 59 22.34 8.91 6.20
CA ASN A 59 23.27 9.86 6.78
C ASN A 59 23.30 9.78 8.32
N ASN A 60 22.45 8.97 8.94
CA ASN A 60 22.43 8.77 10.39
C ASN A 60 22.55 7.28 10.76
N PRO A 61 23.77 6.82 11.15
CA PRO A 61 24.00 5.44 11.55
C PRO A 61 23.13 4.95 12.71
N ALA A 62 22.73 5.84 13.63
CA ALA A 62 21.84 5.49 14.73
C ALA A 62 20.42 5.18 14.24
N THR A 63 19.89 6.00 13.33
CA THR A 63 18.62 5.74 12.64
C THR A 63 18.71 4.50 11.77
N ALA A 64 19.79 4.31 11.00
CA ALA A 64 20.00 3.10 10.20
C ALA A 64 19.98 1.81 11.03
N LYS A 65 20.63 1.80 12.21
CA LYS A 65 20.61 0.66 13.17
C LYS A 65 19.21 0.41 13.74
N ARG A 66 18.44 1.49 13.84
CA ARG A 66 17.09 1.51 14.36
C ARG A 66 16.01 1.49 13.28
N ALA A 67 16.25 1.33 11.98
CA ALA A 67 15.13 1.21 11.05
C ALA A 67 14.52 -0.21 11.10
N ARG A 68 13.19 -0.34 11.13
CA ARG A 68 12.49 -1.65 11.00
C ARG A 68 11.33 -1.66 10.03
N PHE A 69 10.74 -0.49 9.76
CA PHE A 69 9.68 -0.36 8.77
C PHE A 69 9.89 0.92 7.98
N PHE A 70 9.88 0.80 6.65
CA PHE A 70 9.93 1.91 5.72
C PHE A 70 8.77 1.81 4.73
N GLU A 71 8.06 2.91 4.53
CA GLU A 71 6.92 2.98 3.63
C GLU A 71 7.03 4.24 2.76
N ALA A 72 6.94 4.05 1.45
CA ALA A 72 6.99 5.13 0.47
C ALA A 72 6.10 4.82 -0.74
N HIS A 73 5.59 5.88 -1.37
CA HIS A 73 5.02 5.84 -2.70
C HIS A 73 6.13 6.05 -3.73
N ALA A 74 6.94 5.01 -3.91
CA ALA A 74 8.15 5.03 -4.73
C ALA A 74 8.19 3.75 -5.59
N GLY A 75 8.96 3.77 -6.68
CA GLY A 75 9.20 2.59 -7.49
C GLY A 75 10.01 1.53 -6.74
N PHE A 76 10.09 0.33 -7.31
CA PHE A 76 11.03 -0.69 -6.84
C PHE A 76 12.49 -0.18 -6.87
N GLY A 77 13.37 -0.80 -6.10
CA GLY A 77 14.79 -0.40 -6.00
C GLY A 77 15.10 0.57 -4.86
N MET A 78 14.10 1.01 -4.09
CA MET A 78 14.34 1.90 -2.94
C MET A 78 15.26 1.30 -1.85
N HIS A 79 15.39 -0.02 -1.81
CA HIS A 79 16.27 -0.73 -0.87
C HIS A 79 17.75 -0.42 -1.08
N GLU A 80 18.16 -0.01 -2.27
CA GLU A 80 19.56 0.34 -2.59
C GLU A 80 20.08 1.52 -1.76
N ARG A 81 19.15 2.36 -1.28
CA ARG A 81 19.41 3.49 -0.39
C ARG A 81 18.94 3.22 1.03
N LEU A 82 18.79 1.97 1.44
CA LEU A 82 18.35 1.59 2.76
C LEU A 82 19.27 0.53 3.38
N PRO A 83 19.33 0.42 4.72
CA PRO A 83 20.15 -0.58 5.38
C PRO A 83 19.71 -2.01 5.07
N SER A 84 20.69 -2.87 4.81
CA SER A 84 20.52 -4.33 4.68
C SER A 84 20.57 -5.04 6.05
N PRO A 85 19.92 -6.22 6.22
CA PRO A 85 19.03 -6.88 5.26
C PRO A 85 17.65 -6.22 5.19
N HIS A 86 16.93 -6.44 4.08
CA HIS A 86 15.59 -5.90 3.82
C HIS A 86 14.64 -6.98 3.31
N ALA A 87 13.34 -6.75 3.49
CA ALA A 87 12.27 -7.58 2.95
C ALA A 87 11.16 -6.68 2.38
N TYR A 88 10.70 -6.95 1.17
CA TYR A 88 9.63 -6.21 0.53
C TYR A 88 8.25 -6.75 0.87
N LEU A 89 7.33 -5.81 1.10
CA LEU A 89 5.92 -6.04 1.26
C LEU A 89 5.16 -5.19 0.24
N THR A 90 4.19 -5.78 -0.44
CA THR A 90 3.25 -4.99 -1.26
C THR A 90 1.84 -5.58 -1.23
N VAL A 91 0.88 -4.75 -1.62
CA VAL A 91 -0.52 -5.15 -1.79
C VAL A 91 -0.91 -4.85 -3.22
N ILE A 92 -1.46 -5.84 -3.92
CA ILE A 92 -2.04 -5.68 -5.26
C ILE A 92 -3.56 -5.64 -5.15
N ARG A 93 -4.21 -4.84 -6.00
CA ARG A 93 -5.64 -4.63 -6.04
C ARG A 93 -6.14 -4.76 -7.48
N GLU A 94 -7.41 -5.16 -7.61
CA GLU A 94 -8.09 -5.16 -8.90
C GLU A 94 -7.99 -3.74 -9.54
N PRO A 95 -7.47 -3.64 -10.77
CA PRO A 95 -7.08 -2.37 -11.37
C PRO A 95 -8.20 -1.34 -11.51
N ILE A 96 -9.40 -1.78 -11.92
CA ILE A 96 -10.53 -0.88 -12.16
C ILE A 96 -11.00 -0.29 -10.83
N ASP A 97 -11.16 -1.13 -9.81
CA ASP A 97 -11.47 -0.72 -8.45
C ASP A 97 -10.43 0.23 -7.86
N ARG A 98 -9.14 0.05 -8.19
CA ARG A 98 -8.04 0.92 -7.77
C ARG A 98 -8.16 2.29 -8.45
N ALA A 99 -8.30 2.33 -9.77
CA ALA A 99 -8.42 3.56 -10.54
C ALA A 99 -9.65 4.39 -10.14
N LEU A 100 -10.82 3.76 -9.95
CA LEU A 100 -12.01 4.44 -9.40
C LEU A 100 -11.75 4.98 -7.99
N SER A 101 -10.98 4.25 -7.19
CA SER A 101 -10.61 4.71 -5.86
C SER A 101 -9.68 5.92 -5.89
N ILE A 102 -8.87 6.11 -6.93
CA ILE A 102 -8.08 7.33 -7.14
C ILE A 102 -9.01 8.48 -7.54
N TYR A 103 -9.89 8.27 -8.51
CA TYR A 103 -10.86 9.27 -8.96
C TYR A 103 -11.62 9.91 -7.79
N HIS A 104 -12.25 9.10 -6.94
CA HIS A 104 -12.96 9.61 -5.77
C HIS A 104 -12.04 10.25 -4.72
N TYR A 105 -10.82 9.74 -4.57
CA TYR A 105 -9.88 10.30 -3.59
C TYR A 105 -9.43 11.71 -3.98
N LEU A 106 -9.08 11.92 -5.25
CA LEU A 106 -8.66 13.23 -5.74
C LEU A 106 -9.82 14.23 -5.75
N ALA A 107 -11.06 13.76 -5.99
CA ALA A 107 -12.25 14.57 -5.78
C ALA A 107 -12.39 15.02 -4.31
N GLN A 108 -12.13 14.13 -3.35
CA GLN A 108 -12.20 14.44 -1.91
C GLN A 108 -11.08 15.38 -1.44
N THR A 109 -9.91 15.35 -2.07
CA THR A 109 -8.77 16.22 -1.71
C THR A 109 -8.74 17.54 -2.48
N GLY A 110 -9.67 17.75 -3.41
CA GLY A 110 -9.70 18.95 -4.27
C GLY A 110 -8.61 18.96 -5.35
N GLU A 111 -7.97 17.83 -5.61
CA GLU A 111 -6.89 17.66 -6.60
C GLU A 111 -7.43 17.18 -7.97
N ARG A 112 -8.75 17.16 -8.14
CA ARG A 112 -9.45 16.84 -9.39
C ARG A 112 -10.33 18.03 -9.76
N ASP A 113 -10.36 18.39 -11.04
CA ASP A 113 -11.32 19.37 -11.54
C ASP A 113 -12.75 18.85 -11.25
N PRO A 114 -13.60 19.60 -10.54
CA PRO A 114 -14.97 19.17 -10.26
C PRO A 114 -15.80 18.96 -11.53
N ASN A 115 -15.44 19.62 -12.63
CA ASN A 115 -16.14 19.55 -13.92
C ASN A 115 -15.68 18.36 -14.78
N ASP A 116 -14.55 17.72 -14.45
CA ASP A 116 -14.08 16.56 -15.20
C ASP A 116 -15.07 15.40 -15.06
N THR A 117 -15.50 14.84 -16.18
CA THR A 117 -16.14 13.52 -16.18
C THR A 117 -15.12 12.44 -15.81
N LEU A 118 -15.59 11.27 -15.39
CA LEU A 118 -14.69 10.14 -15.13
C LEU A 118 -13.88 9.78 -16.38
N ARG A 119 -14.49 9.81 -17.56
CA ARG A 119 -13.79 9.52 -18.81
C ARG A 119 -12.67 10.51 -19.08
N GLN A 120 -12.96 11.81 -19.02
CA GLN A 120 -11.95 12.87 -19.20
C GLN A 120 -10.79 12.73 -18.19
N PHE A 121 -11.12 12.38 -16.94
CA PHE A 121 -10.11 12.13 -15.91
C PHE A 121 -9.19 10.94 -16.24
N ILE A 122 -9.72 9.86 -16.80
CA ILE A 122 -8.97 8.64 -17.15
C ILE A 122 -8.16 8.82 -18.45
N GLU A 123 -8.72 9.53 -19.44
CA GLU A 123 -8.06 9.79 -20.72
C GLU A 123 -6.91 10.79 -20.57
N ARG A 124 -6.99 11.74 -19.62
CA ARG A 124 -5.92 12.71 -19.36
C ARG A 124 -4.62 11.98 -19.01
N PRO A 125 -3.52 12.24 -19.74
CA PRO A 125 -2.21 11.71 -19.38
C PRO A 125 -1.80 12.16 -17.98
N ASP A 126 -1.20 11.26 -17.22
CA ASP A 126 -0.64 11.60 -15.92
C ASP A 126 0.56 12.55 -16.12
N PRO A 127 0.64 13.70 -15.42
CA PRO A 127 1.83 14.53 -15.47
C PRO A 127 3.07 13.75 -15.04
N VAL A 128 4.22 14.06 -15.63
CA VAL A 128 5.51 13.44 -15.28
C VAL A 128 5.75 13.58 -13.77
N GLY A 129 6.08 12.47 -13.11
CA GLY A 129 6.30 12.44 -11.66
C GLY A 129 5.03 12.30 -10.81
N ARG A 130 3.85 12.10 -11.42
CA ARG A 130 2.62 11.83 -10.67
C ARG A 130 2.75 10.52 -9.89
N VAL A 131 2.50 10.57 -8.59
CA VAL A 131 2.46 9.37 -7.74
C VAL A 131 1.19 8.54 -7.98
N TRP A 132 0.09 9.21 -8.31
CA TRP A 132 -1.26 8.66 -8.44
C TRP A 132 -1.60 8.22 -9.87
N HIS A 133 -0.80 7.33 -10.47
CA HIS A 133 -1.03 6.87 -11.83
C HIS A 133 -2.42 6.21 -12.00
N THR A 134 -3.11 6.56 -13.08
CA THR A 134 -4.45 6.03 -13.42
C THR A 134 -4.38 4.84 -14.37
N ASP A 135 -3.29 4.69 -15.12
CA ASP A 135 -3.00 3.55 -16.01
C ASP A 135 -1.81 2.70 -15.51
N ASN A 136 -1.95 1.38 -15.64
CA ASN A 136 -0.95 0.35 -15.28
C ASN A 136 -0.10 0.66 -14.04
N ALA A 137 -0.71 1.26 -13.01
CA ALA A 137 0.05 1.86 -11.92
C ALA A 137 0.81 0.82 -11.11
N GLN A 138 0.26 -0.38 -10.94
CA GLN A 138 0.90 -1.41 -10.15
C GLN A 138 2.12 -1.98 -10.87
N VAL A 139 2.01 -2.19 -12.19
CA VAL A 139 3.13 -2.53 -13.05
C VAL A 139 4.20 -1.42 -13.00
N ARG A 140 3.83 -0.14 -13.16
CA ARG A 140 4.76 1.02 -13.09
C ARG A 140 5.57 1.08 -11.79
N TYR A 141 4.96 0.77 -10.66
CA TYR A 141 5.66 0.75 -9.38
C TYR A 141 6.62 -0.43 -9.27
N LEU A 142 6.22 -1.62 -9.75
CA LEU A 142 7.04 -2.83 -9.70
C LEU A 142 8.21 -2.80 -10.71
N THR A 143 8.04 -2.13 -11.84
CA THR A 143 9.09 -1.97 -12.85
C THR A 143 10.02 -0.79 -12.61
N GLY A 144 9.66 0.10 -11.68
CA GLY A 144 10.49 1.20 -11.23
C GLY A 144 11.90 0.76 -10.84
N GLU A 145 12.83 1.70 -10.90
CA GLU A 145 14.25 1.48 -10.60
C GLU A 145 14.77 2.58 -9.69
N HIS A 146 15.71 2.23 -8.80
CA HIS A 146 16.33 3.18 -7.88
C HIS A 146 15.31 4.01 -7.05
N GLY A 147 14.13 3.44 -6.76
CA GLY A 147 13.04 4.13 -6.05
C GLY A 147 12.19 5.05 -6.92
N VAL A 148 12.45 5.15 -8.22
CA VAL A 148 11.73 5.98 -9.18
C VAL A 148 10.65 5.14 -9.89
N ILE A 149 9.43 5.66 -9.94
CA ILE A 149 8.31 4.99 -10.62
C ILE A 149 8.53 5.06 -12.13
N ASP A 150 8.23 3.99 -12.86
CA ASP A 150 8.31 3.99 -14.32
C ASP A 150 7.27 4.97 -14.93
N ALA A 151 7.78 6.08 -15.46
CA ALA A 151 7.01 7.21 -15.94
C ALA A 151 6.90 7.24 -17.47
N ARG A 152 7.19 6.13 -18.16
CA ARG A 152 7.04 6.07 -19.63
C ARG A 152 5.62 6.43 -20.06
N PRO A 153 5.43 7.04 -21.24
CA PRO A 153 4.10 7.27 -21.79
C PRO A 153 3.25 5.99 -21.82
N ARG A 154 1.93 6.15 -21.75
CA ARG A 154 0.98 5.03 -21.66
C ARG A 154 1.08 4.10 -22.87
N GLU A 155 1.31 4.67 -24.03
CA GLU A 155 1.51 4.02 -25.33
C GLU A 155 2.76 3.13 -25.34
N ASP A 156 3.77 3.45 -24.52
CA ASP A 156 5.04 2.72 -24.43
C ASP A 156 5.01 1.60 -23.36
N CYS A 157 3.89 1.43 -22.66
CA CYS A 157 3.70 0.31 -21.73
C CYS A 157 3.55 -1.01 -22.50
N ASP A 158 4.58 -1.85 -22.41
CA ASP A 158 4.71 -3.07 -23.22
C ASP A 158 4.66 -4.37 -22.39
N GLN A 159 4.80 -5.51 -23.08
CA GLN A 159 4.83 -6.82 -22.44
C GLN A 159 6.10 -7.02 -21.59
N ALA A 160 7.24 -6.43 -21.97
CA ALA A 160 8.48 -6.53 -21.20
C ALA A 160 8.35 -5.90 -19.81
N MET A 161 7.58 -4.81 -19.70
CA MET A 161 7.23 -4.17 -18.44
C MET A 161 6.41 -5.13 -17.54
N LEU A 162 5.40 -5.79 -18.10
CA LEU A 162 4.62 -6.78 -17.37
C LEU A 162 5.49 -7.96 -16.91
N ASP A 163 6.33 -8.49 -17.79
CA ASP A 163 7.21 -9.63 -17.46
C ASP A 163 8.18 -9.26 -16.32
N LYS A 164 8.71 -8.03 -16.33
CA LYS A 164 9.55 -7.51 -15.24
C LYS A 164 8.76 -7.42 -13.92
N ALA A 165 7.55 -6.88 -13.95
CA ALA A 165 6.70 -6.78 -12.76
C ALA A 165 6.36 -8.17 -12.18
N ILE A 166 6.04 -9.15 -13.04
CA ILE A 166 5.78 -10.54 -12.63
C ILE A 166 7.03 -11.17 -12.01
N ARG A 167 8.22 -11.00 -12.61
CA ARG A 167 9.48 -11.49 -12.02
C ARG A 167 9.72 -10.91 -10.64
N ARG A 168 9.46 -9.61 -10.45
CA ARG A 168 9.57 -8.93 -9.14
C ARG A 168 8.60 -9.51 -8.12
N LEU A 169 7.33 -9.72 -8.48
CA LEU A 169 6.36 -10.36 -7.59
C LEU A 169 6.79 -11.77 -7.14
N ARG A 170 7.40 -12.55 -8.03
CA ARG A 170 7.84 -13.93 -7.75
C ARG A 170 9.11 -13.99 -6.91
N ASN A 171 10.07 -13.12 -7.20
CA ASN A 171 11.45 -13.31 -6.74
C ASN A 171 11.91 -12.25 -5.74
N ASP A 172 11.34 -11.05 -5.79
CA ASP A 172 11.86 -9.88 -5.05
C ASP A 172 10.85 -9.33 -4.01
N ILE A 173 9.58 -9.72 -4.09
CA ILE A 173 8.56 -9.38 -3.10
C ILE A 173 8.43 -10.52 -2.09
N ASP A 174 9.03 -10.32 -0.91
CA ASP A 174 9.02 -11.29 0.18
C ASP A 174 7.62 -11.55 0.73
N HIS A 175 6.79 -10.51 0.81
CA HIS A 175 5.42 -10.57 1.33
C HIS A 175 4.43 -9.95 0.34
N LEU A 176 3.52 -10.77 -0.18
CA LEU A 176 2.47 -10.34 -1.11
C LEU A 176 1.11 -10.45 -0.44
N MET A 177 0.27 -9.44 -0.61
CA MET A 177 -1.15 -9.48 -0.28
C MET A 177 -1.99 -9.07 -1.49
N VAL A 178 -3.24 -9.55 -1.55
CA VAL A 178 -4.25 -9.04 -2.49
C VAL A 178 -5.41 -8.40 -1.74
N GLN A 179 -5.86 -7.23 -2.22
CA GLN A 179 -6.76 -6.36 -1.46
C GLN A 179 -8.15 -6.96 -1.24
N ASN A 180 -8.67 -7.77 -2.17
CA ASN A 180 -9.97 -8.44 -2.03
C ASN A 180 -9.94 -9.59 -0.99
N ARG A 181 -8.76 -10.11 -0.65
CA ARG A 181 -8.53 -11.14 0.38
C ARG A 181 -7.76 -10.57 1.58
N PHE A 182 -8.00 -9.31 1.92
CA PHE A 182 -7.20 -8.56 2.91
C PHE A 182 -7.12 -9.26 4.28
N ASP A 183 -8.23 -9.81 4.79
CA ASP A 183 -8.24 -10.52 6.08
C ASP A 183 -7.32 -11.76 6.05
N GLU A 184 -7.30 -12.51 4.94
CA GLU A 184 -6.36 -13.63 4.75
C GLU A 184 -4.93 -13.11 4.70
N GLY A 185 -4.71 -12.00 3.99
CA GLY A 185 -3.39 -11.37 3.88
C GLY A 185 -2.83 -10.99 5.25
N MET A 186 -3.67 -10.53 6.18
CA MET A 186 -3.23 -10.19 7.54
C MET A 186 -2.81 -11.42 8.34
N ILE A 187 -3.50 -12.56 8.14
CA ILE A 187 -3.15 -13.85 8.76
C ILE A 187 -1.83 -14.38 8.18
N VAL A 188 -1.72 -14.39 6.86
CA VAL A 188 -0.51 -14.83 6.13
C VAL A 188 0.69 -13.98 6.53
N LEU A 189 0.57 -12.65 6.46
CA LEU A 189 1.64 -11.73 6.81
C LEU A 189 2.06 -11.89 8.28
N ALA A 190 1.11 -12.03 9.20
CA ALA A 190 1.44 -12.27 10.61
C ALA A 190 2.25 -13.55 10.77
N HIS A 191 1.86 -14.64 10.10
CA HIS A 191 2.60 -15.90 10.14
C HIS A 191 4.01 -15.77 9.54
N GLU A 192 4.13 -15.18 8.35
CA GLU A 192 5.42 -15.02 7.65
C GLU A 192 6.40 -14.12 8.45
N LEU A 193 5.90 -13.13 9.18
CA LEU A 193 6.70 -12.27 10.06
C LEU A 193 6.94 -12.85 11.46
N GLY A 194 6.45 -14.07 11.74
CA GLY A 194 6.55 -14.70 13.07
C GLY A 194 5.72 -14.01 14.15
N TRP A 195 4.73 -13.21 13.76
CA TRP A 195 3.81 -12.55 14.69
C TRP A 195 2.64 -13.47 15.03
N GLY A 196 2.27 -13.50 16.31
CA GLY A 196 1.08 -14.24 16.75
C GLY A 196 -0.21 -13.77 16.08
N GLU A 197 -0.35 -12.45 15.88
CA GLU A 197 -1.52 -11.84 15.25
C GLU A 197 -1.20 -10.41 14.78
N LEU A 198 -1.88 -10.00 13.69
CA LEU A 198 -1.89 -8.63 13.18
C LEU A 198 -3.34 -8.17 12.96
N LEU A 199 -3.88 -7.38 13.89
CA LEU A 199 -5.24 -6.82 13.79
C LEU A 199 -5.21 -5.41 13.20
N TYR A 200 -6.26 -5.05 12.47
CA TYR A 200 -6.44 -3.71 11.92
C TYR A 200 -7.84 -3.17 12.24
N SER A 201 -8.00 -1.87 12.11
CA SER A 201 -9.33 -1.25 12.11
C SER A 201 -9.70 -0.87 10.69
N LYS A 202 -10.89 -1.30 10.25
CA LYS A 202 -11.41 -0.96 8.93
C LYS A 202 -11.59 0.56 8.85
N SER A 203 -10.91 1.19 7.90
CA SER A 203 -11.11 2.59 7.55
C SER A 203 -11.35 2.68 6.05
N ASN A 204 -12.42 3.35 5.62
CA ASN A 204 -12.81 3.56 4.21
C ASN A 204 -13.30 2.29 3.47
N VAL A 205 -14.28 1.58 4.03
CA VAL A 205 -14.97 0.49 3.31
C VAL A 205 -16.11 1.09 2.49
N THR A 206 -15.84 1.47 1.25
CA THR A 206 -16.89 1.80 0.28
C THR A 206 -17.26 0.52 -0.49
N LYS A 207 -18.53 0.12 -0.50
CA LYS A 207 -19.01 -1.09 -1.18
C LYS A 207 -18.75 -0.97 -2.70
N LYS A 208 -18.11 -1.99 -3.31
CA LYS A 208 -17.71 -2.02 -4.73
C LYS A 208 -18.87 -1.72 -5.68
N ARG A 209 -20.05 -2.32 -5.44
CA ARG A 209 -21.26 -2.14 -6.26
C ARG A 209 -21.70 -0.67 -6.36
N ALA A 210 -21.65 0.06 -5.25
CA ALA A 210 -22.00 1.48 -5.20
C ALA A 210 -20.98 2.40 -5.91
N LYS A 211 -19.78 1.90 -6.28
CA LYS A 211 -18.79 2.68 -7.06
C LYS A 211 -18.98 2.56 -8.58
N LEU A 212 -19.63 1.49 -9.02
CA LEU A 212 -19.85 1.20 -10.45
C LEU A 212 -21.23 1.64 -10.92
N GLU A 213 -22.22 1.70 -10.01
CA GLU A 213 -23.52 2.29 -10.30
C GLU A 213 -23.36 3.76 -10.75
N GLY A 214 -23.78 4.06 -11.98
CA GLY A 214 -23.70 5.40 -12.58
C GLY A 214 -22.41 5.69 -13.34
N VAL A 215 -21.50 4.72 -13.50
CA VAL A 215 -20.33 4.87 -14.37
C VAL A 215 -20.71 4.52 -15.82
N GLU A 216 -20.39 5.41 -16.76
CA GLU A 216 -20.58 5.18 -18.19
C GLU A 216 -19.71 4.01 -18.70
N GLU A 217 -20.27 3.12 -19.52
CA GLU A 217 -19.54 1.96 -20.05
C GLU A 217 -18.31 2.37 -20.85
N SER A 218 -18.39 3.47 -21.61
CA SER A 218 -17.25 3.98 -22.36
C SER A 218 -16.05 4.37 -21.47
N ALA A 219 -16.32 4.84 -20.24
CA ALA A 219 -15.27 5.11 -19.26
C ALA A 219 -14.67 3.81 -18.72
N LEU A 220 -15.49 2.78 -18.47
CA LEU A 220 -15.02 1.46 -18.04
C LEU A 220 -14.14 0.80 -19.10
N GLU A 221 -14.52 0.88 -20.37
CA GLU A 221 -13.70 0.38 -21.48
C GLU A 221 -12.33 1.07 -21.54
N CYS A 222 -12.28 2.40 -21.43
CA CYS A 222 -11.02 3.14 -21.34
C CYS A 222 -10.17 2.66 -20.15
N MET A 223 -10.79 2.49 -18.97
CA MET A 223 -10.09 2.01 -17.78
C MET A 223 -9.52 0.59 -17.97
N ARG A 224 -10.28 -0.32 -18.59
CA ARG A 224 -9.83 -1.69 -18.91
C ARG A 224 -8.67 -1.67 -19.88
N GLN A 225 -8.76 -0.85 -20.93
CA GLN A 225 -7.69 -0.70 -21.92
C GLN A 225 -6.40 -0.16 -21.28
N PHE A 226 -6.51 0.91 -20.50
CA PHE A 226 -5.35 1.58 -19.90
C PHE A 226 -4.75 0.80 -18.72
N ASN A 227 -5.49 -0.13 -18.12
CA ASN A 227 -4.99 -0.99 -17.05
C ASN A 227 -4.82 -2.47 -17.49
N ARG A 228 -4.67 -2.73 -18.80
CA ARG A 228 -4.55 -4.10 -19.35
C ARG A 228 -3.38 -4.90 -18.79
N LEU A 229 -2.26 -4.25 -18.43
CA LEU A 229 -1.10 -4.93 -17.85
C LEU A 229 -1.33 -5.20 -16.36
N ASP A 230 -1.90 -4.23 -15.64
CA ASP A 230 -2.30 -4.42 -14.24
C ASP A 230 -3.33 -5.55 -14.09
N ALA A 231 -4.22 -5.76 -15.06
CA ALA A 231 -5.18 -6.86 -15.04
C ALA A 231 -4.48 -8.23 -15.06
N LYS A 232 -3.55 -8.42 -16.02
CA LYS A 232 -2.73 -9.64 -16.09
C LYS A 232 -1.85 -9.82 -14.85
N LEU A 233 -1.26 -8.73 -14.35
CA LEU A 233 -0.47 -8.75 -13.11
C LEU A 233 -1.33 -9.17 -11.90
N TYR A 234 -2.58 -8.68 -11.84
CA TYR A 234 -3.52 -8.98 -10.77
C TYR A 234 -3.88 -10.47 -10.75
N ASP A 235 -4.12 -11.09 -11.92
CA ASP A 235 -4.38 -12.53 -12.02
C ASP A 235 -3.20 -13.34 -11.45
N VAL A 236 -1.97 -13.02 -11.87
CA VAL A 236 -0.76 -13.66 -11.32
C VAL A 236 -0.61 -13.41 -9.82
N ALA A 237 -0.91 -12.20 -9.34
CA ALA A 237 -0.84 -11.89 -7.91
C ALA A 237 -1.85 -12.70 -7.09
N GLN A 238 -3.04 -12.99 -7.65
CA GLN A 238 -4.03 -13.83 -6.99
C GLN A 238 -3.57 -15.29 -6.88
N GLU A 239 -2.94 -15.83 -7.92
CA GLU A 239 -2.36 -17.18 -7.94
C GLU A 239 -1.23 -17.31 -6.89
N LEU A 240 -0.23 -16.42 -6.96
CA LEU A 240 0.89 -16.41 -6.01
C LEU A 240 0.41 -16.23 -4.55
N PHE A 241 -0.64 -15.44 -4.34
CA PHE A 241 -1.20 -15.27 -3.01
C PHE A 241 -1.98 -16.51 -2.54
N ALA A 242 -2.67 -17.21 -3.44
CA ALA A 242 -3.36 -18.46 -3.10
C ALA A 242 -2.36 -19.53 -2.61
N GLU A 243 -1.21 -19.69 -3.28
CA GLU A 243 -0.15 -20.60 -2.85
C GLU A 243 0.38 -20.27 -1.44
N ARG A 244 0.53 -18.98 -1.11
CA ARG A 244 0.93 -18.53 0.24
C ARG A 244 -0.14 -18.86 1.27
N VAL A 245 -1.41 -18.66 0.94
CA VAL A 245 -2.55 -19.00 1.80
C VAL A 245 -2.56 -20.50 2.11
N GLU A 246 -2.38 -21.35 1.10
CA GLU A 246 -2.32 -22.81 1.27
C GLU A 246 -1.15 -23.23 2.15
N ARG A 247 0.05 -22.69 1.88
CA ARG A 247 1.25 -22.96 2.69
C ARG A 247 1.05 -22.61 4.16
N VAL A 248 0.45 -21.46 4.45
CA VAL A 248 0.15 -21.04 5.83
C VAL A 248 -0.93 -21.90 6.46
N ALA A 249 -1.99 -22.27 5.73
CA ALA A 249 -3.02 -23.17 6.22
C ALA A 249 -2.43 -24.54 6.61
N SER A 250 -1.59 -25.12 5.75
CA SER A 250 -0.85 -26.36 6.02
C SER A 250 0.07 -26.22 7.23
N ALA A 251 0.86 -25.16 7.31
CA ALA A 251 1.77 -24.91 8.44
C ALA A 251 1.04 -24.71 9.78
N ARG A 252 -0.20 -24.20 9.75
CA ARG A 252 -1.06 -24.03 10.93
C ARG A 252 -1.89 -25.28 11.25
N GLY A 253 -1.89 -26.29 10.37
CA GLY A 253 -2.66 -27.52 10.52
C GLY A 253 -4.18 -27.32 10.47
N ARG A 254 -4.67 -26.22 9.88
CA ARG A 254 -6.11 -25.88 9.82
C ARG A 254 -6.46 -25.16 8.51
N PRO A 255 -7.64 -25.40 7.92
CA PRO A 255 -8.08 -24.68 6.73
C PRO A 255 -8.10 -23.16 6.93
N MET A 256 -7.80 -22.40 5.87
CA MET A 256 -7.82 -20.93 5.94
C MET A 256 -9.20 -20.36 6.34
N SER A 257 -10.29 -21.04 5.96
CA SER A 257 -11.66 -20.65 6.37
C SER A 257 -11.83 -20.60 7.89
N GLU A 258 -11.31 -21.60 8.58
CA GLU A 258 -11.39 -21.69 10.05
C GLU A 258 -10.49 -20.65 10.74
N LEU A 259 -9.29 -20.44 10.19
CA LEU A 259 -8.39 -19.37 10.64
C LEU A 259 -9.05 -17.99 10.49
N LEU A 260 -9.74 -17.77 9.37
CA LEU A 260 -10.48 -16.54 9.08
C LEU A 260 -11.62 -16.30 10.05
N ASP A 261 -12.43 -17.32 10.36
CA ASP A 261 -13.56 -17.17 11.29
C ASP A 261 -13.07 -16.78 12.68
N SER A 262 -12.01 -17.45 13.15
CA SER A 262 -11.34 -17.13 14.40
C SER A 262 -10.77 -15.70 14.40
N TYR A 263 -10.12 -15.31 13.30
CA TYR A 263 -9.54 -13.99 13.12
C TYR A 263 -10.61 -12.89 13.09
N ARG A 264 -11.71 -13.06 12.34
CA ARG A 264 -12.80 -12.08 12.23
C ARG A 264 -13.54 -11.87 13.55
N SER A 265 -13.68 -12.92 14.36
CA SER A 265 -14.19 -12.80 15.73
C SER A 265 -13.31 -11.89 16.59
N ARG A 266 -11.99 -12.07 16.55
CA ARG A 266 -11.02 -11.20 17.26
C ARG A 266 -10.98 -9.79 16.69
N LEU A 267 -11.02 -9.64 15.37
CA LEU A 267 -11.06 -8.35 14.67
C LEU A 267 -12.27 -7.52 15.10
N THR A 268 -13.43 -8.14 15.24
CA THR A 268 -14.67 -7.49 15.70
C THR A 268 -14.53 -6.98 17.14
N LYS A 269 -13.94 -7.80 18.03
CA LYS A 269 -13.65 -7.38 19.41
C LYS A 269 -12.64 -6.24 19.47
N HIS A 270 -11.60 -6.29 18.63
CA HIS A 270 -10.61 -5.21 18.51
C HIS A 270 -11.23 -3.91 18.02
N ALA A 271 -12.04 -3.94 16.95
CA ALA A 271 -12.71 -2.77 16.41
C ALA A 271 -13.59 -2.07 17.46
N LYS A 272 -14.31 -2.83 18.29
CA LYS A 272 -15.11 -2.26 19.41
C LYS A 272 -14.24 -1.53 20.44
N ARG A 273 -13.07 -2.10 20.78
CA ARG A 273 -12.13 -1.51 21.76
C ARG A 273 -11.37 -0.31 21.20
N SER A 274 -11.03 -0.34 19.92
CA SER A 274 -10.21 0.70 19.28
C SER A 274 -11.04 1.88 18.74
N ALA A 275 -12.34 1.71 18.54
CA ALA A 275 -13.24 2.74 17.99
C ALA A 275 -13.08 4.14 18.63
N PRO A 276 -12.97 4.31 19.97
CA PRO A 276 -12.80 5.62 20.57
C PRO A 276 -11.49 6.31 20.15
N VAL A 277 -10.39 5.55 20.06
CA VAL A 277 -9.08 6.06 19.66
C VAL A 277 -9.10 6.47 18.18
N TYR A 278 -9.70 5.65 17.32
CA TYR A 278 -9.79 5.94 15.89
C TYR A 278 -10.73 7.10 15.56
N ALA A 279 -11.76 7.37 16.39
CA ALA A 279 -12.64 8.52 16.23
C ALA A 279 -11.93 9.86 16.49
N ILE A 280 -10.89 9.86 17.33
CA ILE A 280 -10.12 11.06 17.68
C ILE A 280 -9.09 11.41 16.60
N ILE A 281 -8.55 10.42 15.88
CA ILE A 281 -7.47 10.60 14.90
C ILE A 281 -7.81 11.62 13.79
N PRO A 282 -9.00 11.59 13.14
CA PRO A 282 -9.38 12.59 12.13
C PRO A 282 -9.51 14.01 12.70
N ARG A 283 -9.92 14.13 13.97
CA ARG A 283 -10.07 15.43 14.66
C ARG A 283 -8.71 16.04 14.95
N VAL A 284 -7.78 15.24 15.46
CA VAL A 284 -6.37 15.65 15.66
C VAL A 284 -5.68 15.99 14.33
N ARG A 285 -5.96 15.21 13.27
CA ARG A 285 -5.42 15.48 11.93
C ARG A 285 -5.87 16.83 11.38
N ARG A 286 -7.17 17.16 11.46
CA ARG A 286 -7.71 18.46 11.04
C ARG A 286 -7.12 19.63 11.83
N ILE A 287 -6.94 19.46 13.15
CA ILE A 287 -6.30 20.47 14.00
C ILE A 287 -4.86 20.72 13.55
N ARG A 288 -4.09 19.66 13.26
CA ARG A 288 -2.70 19.76 12.82
C ARG A 288 -2.56 20.39 11.43
N GLU A 289 -3.44 20.03 10.49
CA GLU A 289 -3.51 20.63 9.15
C GLU A 289 -3.90 22.13 9.22
N SER A 290 -4.83 22.50 10.11
CA SER A 290 -5.19 23.91 10.37
C SER A 290 -4.05 24.73 11.00
N ILE A 291 -3.25 24.14 11.89
CA ILE A 291 -2.07 24.80 12.47
C ILE A 291 -0.97 24.99 11.41
N GLN A 292 -0.78 24.03 10.51
CA GLN A 292 0.19 24.14 9.43
C GLN A 292 -0.22 25.15 8.36
N SER A 293 -1.51 25.27 8.02
CA SER A 293 -2.00 26.29 7.08
C SER A 293 -1.87 27.70 7.65
N LYS A 294 -2.11 27.89 8.95
CA LYS A 294 -1.92 29.20 9.63
C LYS A 294 -0.46 29.66 9.65
N ARG A 295 0.50 28.73 9.77
CA ARG A 295 1.94 29.04 9.72
C ARG A 295 2.50 29.26 8.32
N GLY A 296 1.76 28.88 7.27
CA GLY A 296 2.15 29.09 5.87
C GLY A 296 1.65 30.41 5.27
N GLY A 297 0.78 31.15 5.97
CA GLY A 297 0.23 32.44 5.52
C GLY A 297 0.95 33.68 6.06
N GLU A 298 2.05 33.51 6.80
CA GLU A 298 2.90 34.60 7.31
C GLU A 298 4.26 34.67 6.57
N ARG A 299 4.32 34.27 5.30
CA ARG A 299 5.50 34.50 4.44
C ARG A 299 5.10 35.11 3.10
#